data_AF-A0A9R1SDJ0-F1
#
_entry.id   AF-A0A9R1SDJ0-F1
#
_cell.length_a   1.000
_cell.length_b   1.000
_cell.length_c   1.000
_cell.angle_alpha   90.00
_cell.angle_beta   90.00
_cell.angle_gamma   90.00
#
_symmetry.space_group_name_H-M   'P 1'
#
loop_
_entity.id
_entity.type
_entity.pdbx_description
1 polymer ?
#
loop_
_entity_poly.entity_id
_entity_poly.type
_entity_poly.pdbx_seq_one_letter_code
_entity_poly.pdbx_strand_id
1 'polypeptide(L)'
;CVSLSADVYSNPLAPDGHEVEDHRSALQSKLTNDDFRKLLMTPRSTPSSAPPSKTRHHEMPREYNEDEDPAARRRKKKSYYAKLRQQEMERERELAEKYRDRARERRDGVNKDYEETELISTTANYRAVGPTAEADKSAAEKRRQLIQESKFLGGDMEHTHLVKGLDFALLQKVRAEITNKEREEEDMIEKVQKEVKKDEDPEQKIEFKTRLGRNIYRILFKGRQMERNELFLPGRMMCFVYIWMWFQ
;
A
#
# COMPACT_ATOMS: atom_id res chain seq x y z
N CYS A 1 49.01 23.07 43.82
CA CYS A 1 49.84 22.85 42.62
C CYS A 1 49.96 21.35 42.41
N VAL A 2 49.07 20.75 41.60
CA VAL A 2 49.31 19.46 40.91
C VAL A 2 48.46 19.51 39.64
N SER A 3 49.15 19.48 38.51
CA SER A 3 48.62 19.52 37.16
C SER A 3 48.29 18.09 36.70
N LEU A 4 47.11 17.84 36.15
CA LEU A 4 46.79 16.58 35.50
C LEU A 4 46.64 16.82 33.98
N SER A 5 47.57 16.19 33.26
CA SER A 5 47.74 16.13 31.83
C SER A 5 46.52 15.53 31.14
N ALA A 6 46.07 16.16 30.06
CA ALA A 6 45.07 15.63 29.15
C ALA A 6 45.75 14.65 28.18
N ASP A 7 45.48 13.35 28.35
CA ASP A 7 45.88 12.34 27.37
C ASP A 7 44.94 12.38 26.17
N VAL A 8 45.48 12.83 25.05
CA VAL A 8 44.85 12.86 23.73
C VAL A 8 44.73 11.42 23.23
N TYR A 9 43.51 10.89 23.20
CA TYR A 9 43.23 9.54 22.68
C TYR A 9 43.29 9.55 21.14
N SER A 10 44.45 9.20 20.57
CA SER A 10 44.61 8.95 19.13
C SER A 10 44.44 7.46 18.82
N ASN A 11 43.61 7.14 17.83
CA ASN A 11 43.41 5.78 17.33
C ASN A 11 44.73 5.25 16.71
N PRO A 12 45.23 4.07 17.09
CA PRO A 12 46.52 3.58 16.59
C PRO A 12 46.48 3.29 15.08
N LEU A 13 47.59 3.60 14.39
CA LEU A 13 47.77 3.25 12.98
C LEU A 13 47.70 1.73 12.78
N ALA A 14 47.12 1.31 11.66
CA ALA A 14 47.06 -0.10 11.28
C ALA A 14 48.49 -0.65 11.07
N PRO A 15 48.76 -1.91 11.48
CA PRO A 15 50.09 -2.51 11.40
C PRO A 15 50.56 -2.72 9.96
N ASP A 16 51.84 -2.44 9.70
CA ASP A 16 52.49 -2.66 8.41
C ASP A 16 52.61 -4.17 8.12
N GLY A 17 51.91 -4.63 7.08
CA GLY A 17 51.97 -6.02 6.63
C GLY A 17 50.68 -6.59 6.01
N HIS A 18 49.61 -5.81 5.89
CA HIS A 18 48.44 -6.26 5.11
C HIS A 18 48.70 -6.04 3.62
N GLU A 19 49.28 -7.04 2.96
CA GLU A 19 49.26 -7.09 1.49
C GLU A 19 47.79 -7.06 1.05
N VAL A 20 47.39 -5.93 0.49
CA VAL A 20 46.13 -5.84 -0.23
C VAL A 20 46.28 -6.76 -1.43
N GLU A 21 45.71 -7.97 -1.36
CA GLU A 21 45.51 -8.78 -2.57
C GLU A 21 44.82 -7.88 -3.58
N ASP A 22 45.59 -7.47 -4.58
CA ASP A 22 45.19 -6.49 -5.55
C ASP A 22 43.96 -7.08 -6.27
N HIS A 23 42.78 -6.48 -6.07
CA HIS A 23 41.51 -6.99 -6.56
C HIS A 23 41.49 -7.22 -8.09
N ARG A 24 42.53 -6.78 -8.81
CA ARG A 24 42.76 -7.04 -10.23
C ARG A 24 43.08 -8.51 -10.55
N SER A 25 43.74 -9.25 -9.65
CA SER A 25 44.10 -10.65 -9.87
C SER A 25 42.89 -11.60 -9.79
N ALA A 26 41.94 -11.30 -8.90
CA ALA A 26 40.67 -12.02 -8.77
C ALA A 26 39.71 -11.82 -9.96
N LEU A 27 39.99 -10.85 -10.84
CA LEU A 27 39.18 -10.61 -12.06
C LEU A 27 39.63 -11.48 -13.24
N GLN A 28 40.85 -12.03 -13.24
CA GLN A 28 41.35 -12.84 -14.35
C GLN A 28 40.83 -14.29 -14.33
N SER A 29 40.35 -14.79 -13.19
CA SER A 29 39.77 -16.14 -13.06
C SER A 29 38.24 -16.15 -13.04
N LYS A 30 37.59 -15.22 -13.74
CA LYS A 30 36.13 -15.18 -13.84
C LYS A 30 35.64 -16.18 -14.86
N LEU A 31 35.42 -17.42 -14.41
CA LEU A 31 34.61 -18.42 -15.11
C LEU A 31 33.30 -17.75 -15.56
N THR A 32 33.04 -17.77 -16.87
CA THR A 32 31.88 -17.10 -17.46
C THR A 32 30.61 -17.91 -17.25
N ASN A 33 29.43 -17.30 -17.46
CA ASN A 33 28.15 -18.01 -17.37
C ASN A 33 28.10 -19.25 -18.29
N ASP A 34 28.84 -19.21 -19.41
CA ASP A 34 28.95 -20.34 -20.32
C ASP A 34 29.76 -21.51 -19.75
N ASP A 35 30.75 -21.28 -18.88
CA ASP A 35 31.43 -22.37 -18.16
C ASP A 35 30.51 -23.02 -17.11
N PHE A 36 29.64 -22.24 -16.47
CA PHE A 36 28.60 -22.80 -15.59
C PHE A 36 27.60 -23.65 -16.37
N ARG A 37 27.20 -23.22 -17.57
CA ARG A 37 26.32 -24.00 -18.45
C ARG A 37 27.01 -25.29 -18.90
N LYS A 38 28.30 -25.24 -19.24
CA LYS A 38 29.08 -26.44 -19.56
C LYS A 38 29.14 -27.43 -18.38
N LEU A 39 29.37 -26.94 -17.17
CA LEU A 39 29.40 -27.78 -15.95
C LEU A 39 28.07 -28.51 -15.71
N LEU A 40 26.94 -27.86 -16.02
CA LEU A 40 25.60 -28.44 -15.89
C LEU A 40 25.26 -29.44 -17.02
N MET A 41 25.85 -29.26 -18.20
CA MET A 41 25.62 -30.11 -19.37
C MET A 41 26.57 -31.33 -19.41
N THR A 42 27.73 -31.26 -18.76
CA THR A 42 28.61 -32.42 -18.62
C THR A 42 28.03 -33.39 -17.59
N PRO A 43 27.65 -34.63 -17.97
CA PRO A 43 27.16 -35.60 -17.01
C PRO A 43 28.24 -35.88 -15.98
N ARG A 44 27.94 -35.58 -14.72
CA ARG A 44 28.82 -35.84 -13.58
C ARG A 44 29.10 -37.35 -13.53
N SER A 45 30.36 -37.76 -13.67
CA SER A 45 30.76 -39.15 -13.57
C SER A 45 30.29 -39.74 -12.23
N THR A 46 29.54 -40.83 -12.30
CA THR A 46 28.97 -41.52 -11.14
C THR A 46 30.08 -42.14 -10.29
N PRO A 47 30.14 -41.92 -8.97
CA PRO A 47 31.04 -42.67 -8.11
C PRO A 47 30.61 -44.15 -8.07
N SER A 48 31.58 -45.05 -8.25
CA SER A 48 31.42 -46.52 -8.40
C SER A 48 31.00 -47.28 -7.13
N SER A 49 30.38 -46.63 -6.15
CA SER A 49 29.97 -47.31 -4.91
C SER A 49 28.61 -46.80 -4.43
N ALA A 50 27.58 -47.60 -4.67
CA ALA A 50 26.27 -47.40 -4.07
C ALA A 50 26.30 -47.84 -2.59
N PRO A 51 25.77 -47.05 -1.63
CA PRO A 51 25.49 -47.56 -0.28
C PRO A 51 24.23 -48.42 -0.29
N PRO A 52 24.09 -49.39 0.64
CA PRO A 52 22.98 -50.33 0.63
C PRO A 52 21.64 -49.63 0.88
N SER A 53 20.66 -49.97 0.02
CA SER A 53 19.27 -49.58 0.13
C SER A 53 18.68 -50.04 1.46
N LYS A 54 18.40 -49.10 2.37
CA LYS A 54 17.57 -49.39 3.54
C LYS A 54 16.11 -49.59 3.09
N THR A 55 15.60 -50.78 3.33
CA THR A 55 14.18 -51.12 3.20
C THR A 55 13.33 -50.16 4.04
N ARG A 56 12.51 -49.33 3.39
CA ARG A 56 11.47 -48.57 4.07
C ARG A 56 10.37 -49.54 4.49
N HIS A 57 10.15 -49.65 5.80
CA HIS A 57 8.95 -50.26 6.34
C HIS A 57 7.74 -49.48 5.84
N HIS A 58 6.79 -50.17 5.21
CA HIS A 58 5.52 -49.60 4.79
C HIS A 58 4.59 -49.58 6.00
N GLU A 59 4.50 -48.44 6.69
CA GLU A 59 3.45 -48.19 7.67
C GLU A 59 2.13 -47.89 6.95
N MET A 60 1.04 -48.40 7.53
CA MET A 60 -0.35 -48.25 7.08
C MET A 60 -0.70 -46.79 6.76
N PRO A 61 -1.56 -46.50 5.77
CA PRO A 61 -1.97 -45.14 5.44
C PRO A 61 -2.59 -44.44 6.65
N ARG A 62 -1.83 -43.57 7.32
CA ARG A 62 -2.42 -42.53 8.17
C ARG A 62 -3.18 -41.60 7.24
N GLU A 63 -4.45 -41.32 7.55
CA GLU A 63 -5.21 -40.26 6.90
C GLU A 63 -4.38 -38.98 6.95
N TYR A 64 -3.97 -38.51 5.77
CA TYR A 64 -3.10 -37.38 5.63
C TYR A 64 -3.87 -36.11 5.96
N ASN A 65 -3.63 -35.56 7.15
CA ASN A 65 -4.18 -34.27 7.53
C ASN A 65 -3.27 -33.16 7.00
N GLU A 66 -3.68 -32.55 5.87
CA GLU A 66 -2.95 -31.46 5.21
C GLU A 66 -2.64 -30.26 6.13
N ASP A 67 -3.38 -30.12 7.23
CA ASP A 67 -3.24 -28.98 8.13
C ASP A 67 -2.16 -29.19 9.20
N GLU A 68 -1.63 -30.40 9.38
CA GLU A 68 -0.46 -30.64 10.24
C GLU A 68 0.88 -30.60 9.50
N ASP A 69 0.89 -30.80 8.17
CA ASP A 69 2.14 -30.77 7.39
C ASP A 69 2.66 -29.33 7.18
N PRO A 70 3.87 -28.99 7.69
CA PRO A 70 4.47 -27.68 7.48
C PRO A 70 4.70 -27.34 5.99
N ALA A 71 4.90 -28.34 5.13
CA ALA A 71 5.09 -28.13 3.70
C ALA A 71 3.76 -27.77 2.99
N ALA A 72 2.65 -28.43 3.36
CA ALA A 72 1.31 -28.08 2.90
C ALA A 72 0.91 -26.65 3.33
N ARG A 73 1.18 -26.26 4.58
CA ARG A 73 0.97 -24.86 5.05
C ARG A 73 1.76 -23.84 4.24
N ARG A 74 3.01 -24.16 3.90
CA ARG A 74 3.86 -23.29 3.06
C ARG A 74 3.32 -23.16 1.63
N ARG A 75 2.78 -24.23 1.05
CA ARG A 75 2.14 -24.22 -0.27
C ARG A 75 0.84 -23.40 -0.28
N LYS A 76 -0.03 -23.58 0.72
CA LYS A 76 -1.27 -22.80 0.91
C LYS A 76 -0.97 -21.30 1.07
N LYS A 77 0.06 -20.94 1.86
CA LYS A 77 0.50 -19.54 2.01
C LYS A 77 1.00 -18.96 0.69
N LYS A 78 1.83 -19.69 -0.07
CA LYS A 78 2.36 -19.23 -1.36
C LYS A 78 1.26 -19.04 -2.41
N SER A 79 0.31 -19.97 -2.51
CA SER A 79 -0.81 -19.85 -3.45
C SER A 79 -1.75 -18.70 -3.07
N TYR A 80 -1.95 -18.45 -1.77
CA TYR A 80 -2.73 -17.31 -1.28
C TYR A 80 -2.13 -15.95 -1.72
N TYR A 81 -0.84 -15.70 -1.47
CA TYR A 81 -0.20 -14.46 -1.92
C TYR A 81 -0.10 -14.34 -3.45
N ALA A 82 0.03 -15.46 -4.16
CA ALA A 82 0.00 -15.46 -5.62
C ALA A 82 -1.38 -15.04 -6.16
N LYS A 83 -2.48 -15.52 -5.56
CA LYS A 83 -3.83 -15.10 -5.91
C LYS A 83 -4.09 -13.63 -5.58
N LEU A 84 -3.58 -13.14 -4.45
CA LEU A 84 -3.72 -11.73 -4.06
C LEU A 84 -3.03 -10.80 -5.07
N ARG A 85 -1.81 -11.14 -5.49
CA ARG A 85 -1.08 -10.41 -6.53
C ARG A 85 -1.78 -10.47 -7.90
N GLN A 86 -2.41 -11.60 -8.24
CA GLN A 86 -3.19 -11.72 -9.48
C GLN A 86 -4.42 -10.80 -9.44
N GLN A 87 -5.11 -10.75 -8.30
CA GLN A 87 -6.28 -9.88 -8.14
C GLN A 87 -5.92 -8.39 -8.20
N GLU A 88 -4.77 -8.00 -7.64
CA GLU A 88 -4.24 -6.64 -7.79
C GLU A 88 -3.92 -6.31 -9.26
N MET A 89 -3.23 -7.21 -9.96
CA MET A 89 -2.88 -7.04 -11.38
C MET A 89 -4.12 -6.97 -12.28
N GLU A 90 -5.15 -7.78 -11.99
CA GLU A 90 -6.42 -7.77 -12.72
C GLU A 90 -7.18 -6.45 -12.49
N ARG A 91 -7.24 -5.98 -11.25
CA ARG A 91 -7.84 -4.68 -10.92
C ARG A 91 -7.13 -3.51 -11.59
N GLU A 92 -5.79 -3.53 -11.62
CA GLU A 92 -4.99 -2.51 -12.32
C GLU A 92 -5.21 -2.56 -13.83
N ARG A 93 -5.34 -3.75 -14.41
CA ARG A 93 -5.64 -3.94 -15.83
C ARG A 93 -7.04 -3.45 -16.18
N GLU A 94 -8.05 -3.73 -15.37
CA GLU A 94 -9.41 -3.20 -15.54
C GLU A 94 -9.43 -1.68 -15.48
N LEU A 95 -8.68 -1.08 -14.54
CA LEU A 95 -8.53 0.38 -14.44
C LEU A 95 -7.83 0.96 -15.68
N ALA A 96 -6.82 0.27 -16.22
CA ALA A 96 -6.12 0.67 -17.43
C ALA A 96 -6.99 0.54 -18.69
N GLU A 97 -7.79 -0.51 -18.81
CA GLU A 97 -8.73 -0.71 -19.92
C GLU A 97 -9.87 0.32 -19.88
N LYS A 98 -10.28 0.75 -18.68
CA LYS A 98 -11.26 1.84 -18.49
C LYS A 98 -10.69 3.24 -18.73
N TYR A 99 -9.36 3.40 -18.74
CA TYR A 99 -8.72 4.69 -18.95
C TYR A 99 -8.67 5.06 -20.44
N ARG A 100 -9.39 6.11 -20.82
CA ARG A 100 -9.32 6.71 -22.16
C ARG A 100 -8.07 7.59 -22.26
N ASP A 101 -7.06 7.13 -23.00
CA ASP A 101 -5.82 7.86 -23.25
C ASP A 101 -6.02 9.00 -24.27
N ARG A 102 -6.56 10.11 -23.78
CA ARG A 102 -6.81 11.33 -24.57
C ARG A 102 -5.52 11.97 -25.13
N ALA A 103 -4.36 11.70 -24.53
CA ALA A 103 -3.09 12.22 -25.04
C ALA A 103 -2.65 11.46 -26.31
N ARG A 104 -2.86 10.14 -26.33
CA ARG A 104 -2.64 9.30 -27.51
C ARG A 104 -3.63 9.60 -28.62
N GLU A 105 -4.91 9.80 -28.30
CA GLU A 105 -5.93 10.22 -29.29
C GLU A 105 -5.57 11.52 -30.02
N ARG A 106 -4.91 12.47 -29.33
CA ARG A 106 -4.38 13.69 -29.98
C ARG A 106 -3.16 13.44 -30.86
N ARG A 107 -2.31 12.46 -30.54
CA ARG A 107 -1.14 12.10 -31.38
C ARG A 107 -1.55 11.35 -32.64
N ASP A 108 -2.51 10.45 -32.52
CA ASP A 108 -3.00 9.60 -33.62
C ASP A 108 -4.07 10.31 -34.47
N GLY A 109 -4.54 11.49 -34.05
CA GLY A 109 -5.54 12.28 -34.77
C GLY A 109 -6.96 11.69 -34.73
N VAL A 110 -7.18 10.60 -33.99
CA VAL A 110 -8.47 9.88 -33.86
C VAL A 110 -9.35 10.50 -32.77
N ASN A 111 -9.20 11.80 -32.51
CA ASN A 111 -9.94 12.46 -31.45
C ASN A 111 -11.33 12.86 -31.96
N LYS A 112 -12.32 12.00 -31.68
CA LYS A 112 -13.73 12.16 -32.10
C LYS A 112 -14.35 13.51 -31.68
N ASP A 113 -13.84 14.08 -30.59
CA ASP A 113 -14.23 15.38 -30.04
C ASP A 113 -13.92 16.56 -31.00
N TYR A 114 -13.02 16.40 -31.98
CA TYR A 114 -12.67 17.45 -32.95
C TYR A 114 -13.35 17.31 -34.33
N GLU A 115 -13.90 16.14 -34.67
CA GLU A 115 -14.60 15.97 -35.96
C GLU A 115 -15.77 16.95 -36.10
N GLU A 116 -16.51 17.17 -35.02
CA GLU A 116 -17.62 18.13 -34.98
C GLU A 116 -17.14 19.58 -35.16
N THR A 117 -15.99 19.94 -34.57
CA THR A 117 -15.42 21.28 -34.72
C THR A 117 -14.82 21.55 -36.08
N GLU A 118 -14.25 20.54 -36.75
CA GLU A 118 -13.71 20.66 -38.12
C GLU A 118 -14.85 20.83 -39.15
N LEU A 119 -15.97 20.12 -38.99
CA LEU A 119 -17.17 20.30 -39.80
C LEU A 119 -17.80 21.69 -39.61
N ILE A 120 -17.81 22.21 -38.37
CA ILE A 120 -18.31 23.55 -38.06
C ILE A 120 -17.35 24.63 -38.60
N SER A 121 -16.03 24.44 -38.48
CA SER A 121 -15.03 25.41 -38.92
C SER A 121 -15.00 25.55 -40.45
N THR A 122 -15.06 24.44 -41.18
CA THR A 122 -15.10 24.43 -42.65
C THR A 122 -16.38 25.06 -43.20
N THR A 123 -17.52 24.89 -42.50
CA THR A 123 -18.80 25.50 -42.90
C THR A 123 -18.90 26.98 -42.49
N ALA A 124 -18.24 27.39 -41.40
CA ALA A 124 -18.27 28.77 -40.91
C ALA A 124 -17.48 29.75 -41.81
N ASN A 125 -16.40 29.29 -42.46
CA ASN A 125 -15.56 30.17 -43.30
C ASN A 125 -16.24 30.62 -44.61
N TYR A 126 -17.32 29.96 -45.05
CA TYR A 126 -18.12 30.40 -46.21
C TYR A 126 -19.27 31.36 -45.85
N ARG A 127 -19.47 31.66 -44.57
CA ARG A 127 -20.54 32.53 -44.06
C ARG A 127 -20.02 33.90 -43.59
N ALA A 128 -18.99 34.43 -44.24
CA ALA A 128 -18.43 35.76 -43.96
C ALA A 128 -19.16 36.87 -44.76
N VAL A 129 -20.49 36.83 -44.79
CA VAL A 129 -21.32 38.00 -45.12
C VAL A 129 -22.06 38.39 -43.84
N GLY A 130 -21.93 39.66 -43.45
CA GLY A 130 -22.38 40.16 -42.14
C GLY A 130 -23.85 39.81 -41.82
N PRO A 131 -24.19 39.64 -40.54
CA PRO A 131 -25.55 39.30 -40.14
C PRO A 131 -26.49 40.41 -40.57
N THR A 132 -27.40 40.10 -41.50
CA THR A 132 -28.50 40.99 -41.84
C THR A 132 -29.45 41.07 -40.65
N ALA A 133 -30.00 42.26 -40.38
CA ALA A 133 -30.82 42.59 -39.20
C ALA A 133 -32.09 41.73 -38.98
N GLU A 134 -32.41 40.82 -39.91
CA GLU A 134 -33.49 39.83 -39.77
C GLU A 134 -33.02 38.53 -39.09
N ALA A 135 -31.71 38.27 -38.98
CA ALA A 135 -31.15 37.08 -38.32
C ALA A 135 -31.10 37.19 -36.78
N ASP A 136 -31.00 38.40 -36.24
CA ASP A 136 -30.95 38.62 -34.78
C ASP A 136 -32.29 38.34 -34.09
N LYS A 137 -33.40 38.53 -34.80
CA LYS A 137 -34.75 38.17 -34.32
C LYS A 137 -34.87 36.65 -34.15
N SER A 138 -34.31 35.87 -35.08
CA SER A 138 -34.30 34.39 -35.02
C SER A 138 -33.33 33.84 -33.95
N ALA A 139 -32.16 34.47 -33.77
CA ALA A 139 -31.19 34.03 -32.77
C ALA A 139 -31.65 34.28 -31.33
N ALA A 140 -32.26 35.45 -31.07
CA ALA A 140 -32.83 35.77 -29.76
C ALA A 140 -34.04 34.88 -29.42
N GLU A 141 -34.86 34.54 -30.40
CA GLU A 141 -36.01 33.65 -30.22
C GLU A 141 -35.60 32.19 -30.02
N LYS A 142 -34.63 31.68 -30.79
CA LYS A 142 -34.01 30.37 -30.55
C LYS A 142 -33.37 30.28 -29.17
N ARG A 143 -32.71 31.35 -28.72
CA ARG A 143 -32.16 31.42 -27.36
C ARG A 143 -33.26 31.37 -26.30
N ARG A 144 -34.42 31.98 -26.53
CA ARG A 144 -35.59 31.90 -25.63
C ARG A 144 -36.20 30.49 -25.63
N GLN A 145 -36.29 29.81 -26.77
CA GLN A 145 -36.76 28.43 -26.88
C GLN A 145 -35.82 27.47 -26.15
N LEU A 146 -34.50 27.58 -26.38
CA LEU A 146 -33.48 26.80 -25.66
C LEU A 146 -33.54 27.02 -24.14
N ILE A 147 -33.77 28.27 -23.70
CA ILE A 147 -33.95 28.58 -22.27
C ILE A 147 -35.25 27.95 -21.74
N GLN A 148 -36.36 28.00 -22.48
CA GLN A 148 -37.62 27.38 -22.07
C GLN A 148 -37.54 25.85 -22.03
N GLU A 149 -36.91 25.23 -23.02
CA GLU A 149 -36.66 23.79 -23.07
C GLU A 149 -35.71 23.35 -21.94
N SER A 150 -34.66 24.13 -21.66
CA SER A 150 -33.76 23.84 -20.54
C SER A 150 -34.41 24.08 -19.17
N LYS A 151 -35.36 25.01 -19.07
CA LYS A 151 -36.16 25.25 -17.85
C LYS A 151 -37.06 24.05 -17.54
N PHE A 152 -37.58 23.39 -18.56
CA PHE A 152 -38.44 22.21 -18.43
C PHE A 152 -37.69 20.91 -18.11
N LEU A 153 -36.35 20.94 -18.17
CA LEU A 153 -35.50 19.77 -17.93
C LEU A 153 -34.98 19.68 -16.47
N GLY A 154 -35.34 20.64 -15.63
CA GLY A 154 -34.60 20.97 -14.40
C GLY A 154 -35.27 20.66 -13.06
N GLY A 155 -36.28 19.79 -12.99
CA GLY A 155 -36.79 19.27 -11.71
C GLY A 155 -38.25 19.56 -11.35
N ASP A 156 -39.11 19.90 -12.32
CA ASP A 156 -40.55 19.99 -12.08
C ASP A 156 -41.19 18.59 -12.01
N MET A 157 -41.82 18.26 -10.88
CA MET A 157 -42.47 16.96 -10.63
C MET A 157 -43.50 16.57 -11.70
N GLU A 158 -44.11 17.54 -12.39
CA GLU A 158 -45.16 17.33 -13.39
C GLU A 158 -44.61 16.85 -14.74
N HIS A 159 -43.35 17.14 -15.05
CA HIS A 159 -42.72 16.85 -16.34
C HIS A 159 -41.59 15.82 -16.23
N THR A 160 -41.18 15.46 -15.02
CA THR A 160 -40.34 14.30 -14.73
C THR A 160 -41.21 13.06 -14.53
N HIS A 161 -41.06 12.04 -15.36
CA HIS A 161 -41.71 10.75 -15.14
C HIS A 161 -41.00 10.00 -14.01
N LEU A 162 -41.49 10.17 -12.78
CA LEU A 162 -40.98 9.42 -11.64
C LEU A 162 -41.38 7.95 -11.78
N VAL A 163 -40.39 7.08 -11.90
CA VAL A 163 -40.62 5.63 -11.95
C VAL A 163 -41.15 5.19 -10.58
N LYS A 164 -42.36 4.60 -10.58
CA LYS A 164 -43.01 4.13 -9.34
C LYS A 164 -42.08 3.17 -8.61
N GLY A 165 -41.73 3.50 -7.37
CA GLY A 165 -40.87 2.68 -6.51
C GLY A 165 -39.38 2.99 -6.57
N LEU A 166 -38.95 4.01 -7.32
CA LEU A 166 -37.57 4.53 -7.22
C LEU A 166 -37.23 4.92 -5.79
N ASP A 167 -38.14 5.62 -5.11
CA ASP A 167 -37.97 6.03 -3.71
C ASP A 167 -37.85 4.81 -2.78
N PHE A 168 -38.61 3.75 -3.05
CA PHE A 168 -38.53 2.51 -2.29
C PHE A 168 -37.20 1.78 -2.52
N ALA A 169 -36.71 1.74 -3.76
CA ALA A 169 -35.40 1.18 -4.09
C ALA A 169 -34.24 1.99 -3.47
N LEU A 170 -34.34 3.32 -3.49
CA LEU A 170 -33.41 4.23 -2.81
C LEU A 170 -33.43 4.00 -1.30
N LEU A 171 -34.61 3.92 -0.68
CA LEU A 171 -34.75 3.62 0.75
C LEU A 171 -34.18 2.24 1.09
N GLN A 172 -34.41 1.23 0.26
CA GLN A 172 -33.88 -0.12 0.48
C GLN A 172 -32.35 -0.13 0.39
N LYS A 173 -31.76 0.61 -0.57
CA LYS A 173 -30.31 0.78 -0.69
C LYS A 173 -29.73 1.51 0.53
N VAL A 174 -30.31 2.63 0.94
CA VAL A 174 -29.84 3.40 2.10
C VAL A 174 -29.95 2.57 3.38
N ARG A 175 -31.04 1.81 3.56
CA ARG A 175 -31.17 0.88 4.70
C ARG A 175 -30.10 -0.20 4.68
N ALA A 176 -29.81 -0.79 3.52
CA ALA A 176 -28.76 -1.79 3.37
C ALA A 176 -27.35 -1.21 3.59
N GLU A 177 -27.10 0.04 3.18
CA GLU A 177 -25.84 0.74 3.43
C GLU A 177 -25.63 1.02 4.92
N ILE A 178 -26.67 1.45 5.64
CA ILE A 178 -26.60 1.67 7.10
C ILE A 178 -26.30 0.37 7.82
N THR A 179 -27.06 -0.70 7.56
CA THR A 179 -26.86 -1.98 8.25
C THR A 179 -25.51 -2.62 7.91
N ASN A 180 -25.03 -2.48 6.67
CA ASN A 180 -23.72 -2.97 6.29
C ASN A 180 -22.60 -2.18 6.99
N LYS A 181 -22.76 -0.85 7.11
CA LYS A 181 -21.81 0.00 7.83
C LYS A 181 -21.77 -0.32 9.33
N GLU A 182 -22.92 -0.57 9.96
CA GLU A 182 -23.00 -1.01 11.36
C GLU A 182 -22.29 -2.35 11.57
N ARG A 183 -22.50 -3.33 10.68
CA ARG A 183 -21.80 -4.62 10.74
C ARG A 183 -20.28 -4.48 10.53
N GLU A 184 -19.85 -3.65 9.59
CA GLU A 184 -18.42 -3.38 9.36
C GLU A 184 -17.77 -2.70 10.58
N GLU A 185 -18.49 -1.81 11.25
CA GLU A 185 -18.04 -1.17 12.48
C GLU A 185 -17.96 -2.16 13.65
N GLU A 186 -18.96 -3.04 13.81
CA GLU A 186 -18.92 -4.15 14.77
C GLU A 186 -17.72 -5.09 14.52
N ASP A 187 -17.47 -5.48 13.27
CA ASP A 187 -16.33 -6.33 12.89
C ASP A 187 -14.99 -5.63 13.16
N MET A 188 -14.90 -4.31 12.99
CA MET A 188 -13.71 -3.54 13.34
C MET A 188 -13.51 -3.49 14.86
N ILE A 189 -14.58 -3.26 15.62
CA ILE A 189 -14.52 -3.25 17.09
C ILE A 189 -14.16 -4.63 17.63
N GLU A 190 -14.70 -5.72 17.06
CA GLU A 190 -14.36 -7.09 17.44
C GLU A 190 -12.88 -7.39 17.15
N LYS A 191 -12.37 -6.99 15.98
CA LYS A 191 -10.94 -7.12 15.65
C LYS A 191 -10.07 -6.33 16.61
N VAL A 192 -10.41 -5.08 16.91
CA VAL A 192 -9.66 -4.26 17.88
C VAL A 192 -9.70 -4.89 19.28
N GLN A 193 -10.84 -5.40 19.74
CA GLN A 193 -10.93 -6.11 21.01
C GLN A 193 -10.14 -7.42 21.02
N LYS A 194 -10.07 -8.13 19.88
CA LYS A 194 -9.32 -9.38 19.74
C LYS A 194 -7.82 -9.16 19.70
N GLU A 195 -7.34 -8.09 19.07
CA GLU A 195 -5.93 -7.68 19.11
C GLU A 195 -5.55 -7.20 20.53
N VAL A 196 -6.38 -6.40 21.19
CA VAL A 196 -6.14 -5.97 22.59
C VAL A 196 -6.10 -7.15 23.56
N LYS A 197 -6.89 -8.21 23.33
CA LYS A 197 -6.83 -9.45 24.13
C LYS A 197 -5.63 -10.35 23.78
N LYS A 198 -4.99 -10.14 22.63
CA LYS A 198 -3.79 -10.89 22.20
C LYS A 198 -2.50 -10.24 22.72
N ASP A 199 -2.56 -8.95 23.03
CA ASP A 199 -1.51 -8.17 23.70
C ASP A 199 -1.61 -8.20 25.24
N GLU A 200 -2.43 -9.07 25.84
CA GLU A 200 -2.16 -9.51 27.22
C GLU A 200 -0.91 -10.37 27.21
N ASP A 201 0.22 -9.67 27.25
CA ASP A 201 1.58 -10.16 27.39
C ASP A 201 1.61 -11.31 28.42
N PRO A 202 2.23 -12.47 28.13
CA PRO A 202 2.37 -13.56 29.10
C PRO A 202 3.01 -13.14 30.44
N GLU A 203 3.56 -11.92 30.51
CA GLU A 203 4.06 -11.25 31.71
C GLU A 203 3.00 -10.90 32.77
N GLN A 204 1.69 -10.90 32.45
CA GLN A 204 0.63 -10.74 33.46
C GLN A 204 0.38 -11.98 34.32
N LYS A 205 0.97 -13.15 33.97
CA LYS A 205 0.92 -14.37 34.78
C LYS A 205 2.05 -14.53 35.79
N ILE A 206 2.92 -13.54 35.95
CA ILE A 206 3.99 -13.62 36.95
C ILE A 206 3.40 -13.42 38.36
N GLU A 207 3.18 -14.52 39.07
CA GLU A 207 2.77 -14.51 40.47
C GLU A 207 3.96 -14.21 41.38
N PHE A 208 3.94 -13.04 42.01
CA PHE A 208 4.96 -12.65 42.99
C PHE A 208 4.60 -13.16 44.38
N LYS A 209 5.45 -14.04 44.93
CA LYS A 209 5.36 -14.52 46.31
C LYS A 209 5.64 -13.42 47.36
N THR A 210 6.43 -12.41 47.01
CA THR A 210 6.85 -11.34 47.94
C THR A 210 6.37 -9.96 47.49
N ARG A 211 6.09 -9.08 48.46
CA ARG A 211 5.73 -7.68 48.20
C ARG A 211 6.86 -6.90 47.55
N LEU A 212 8.11 -7.20 47.93
CA LEU A 212 9.31 -6.59 47.36
C LEU A 212 9.47 -6.93 45.87
N GLY A 213 9.35 -8.21 45.50
CA GLY A 213 9.43 -8.64 44.10
C GLY A 213 8.38 -7.97 43.23
N ARG A 214 7.15 -7.85 43.72
CA ARG A 214 6.06 -7.12 43.05
C ARG A 214 6.39 -5.64 42.82
N ASN A 215 7.02 -4.99 43.81
CA ASN A 215 7.39 -3.58 43.71
C ASN A 215 8.55 -3.35 42.74
N ILE A 216 9.58 -4.21 42.76
CA ILE A 216 10.71 -4.14 41.82
C ILE A 216 10.21 -4.32 40.38
N TYR A 217 9.37 -5.33 40.15
CA TYR A 217 8.78 -5.56 38.83
C TYR A 217 7.95 -4.37 38.34
N ARG A 218 7.15 -3.76 39.24
CA ARG A 218 6.38 -2.56 38.91
C ARG A 218 7.29 -1.39 38.50
N ILE A 219 8.43 -1.19 39.16
CA ILE A 219 9.34 -0.09 38.86
C ILE A 219 10.07 -0.31 37.53
N LEU A 220 10.57 -1.52 37.28
CA LEU A 220 11.39 -1.81 36.11
C LEU A 220 10.55 -1.94 34.83
N PHE A 221 9.43 -2.65 34.88
CA PHE A 221 8.66 -3.03 33.69
C PHE A 221 7.40 -2.18 33.50
N LYS A 222 6.79 -1.72 34.59
CA LYS A 222 5.58 -0.86 34.55
C LYS A 222 5.88 0.61 34.88
N GLY A 223 7.14 0.94 35.13
CA GLY A 223 7.59 2.31 35.33
C GLY A 223 7.53 3.06 34.00
N ARG A 224 6.94 4.26 34.02
CA ARG A 224 7.01 5.19 32.89
C ARG A 224 8.48 5.43 32.58
N GLN A 225 8.91 5.09 31.36
CA GLN A 225 10.27 5.41 30.89
C GLN A 225 10.43 6.92 31.00
N MET A 226 11.41 7.36 31.80
CA MET A 226 11.64 8.78 32.00
C MET A 226 12.21 9.33 30.69
N GLU A 227 11.45 10.16 29.98
CA GLU A 227 11.91 10.77 28.74
C GLU A 227 13.13 11.62 29.03
N ARG A 228 14.26 11.22 28.48
CA ARG A 228 15.50 12.00 28.55
C ARG A 228 15.41 13.08 27.50
N ASN A 229 15.28 14.32 27.94
CA ASN A 229 15.36 15.45 27.03
C ASN A 229 16.84 15.76 26.74
N GLU A 230 17.26 15.51 25.50
CA GLU A 230 18.62 15.71 25.00
C GLU A 230 19.08 17.17 25.01
N LEU A 231 18.15 18.12 25.18
CA LEU A 231 18.43 19.54 25.26
C LEU A 231 18.98 19.98 26.62
N PHE A 232 18.89 19.14 27.66
CA PHE A 232 19.48 19.40 28.99
C PHE A 232 20.98 19.06 29.05
N LEU A 233 21.73 19.30 27.96
CA LEU A 233 23.17 19.29 28.03
C LEU A 233 23.67 20.61 28.65
N PRO A 234 24.67 20.57 29.55
CA PRO A 234 25.26 21.79 30.11
C PRO A 234 25.65 22.76 28.98
N GLY A 235 25.14 24.00 29.05
CA GLY A 235 25.43 25.05 28.06
C GLY A 235 24.43 25.19 26.90
N ARG A 236 23.34 24.41 26.84
CA ARG A 236 22.23 24.65 25.91
C ARG A 236 21.05 25.31 26.65
N MET A 237 20.66 26.51 26.23
CA MET A 237 19.56 27.28 26.85
C MET A 237 18.20 26.60 26.59
N MET A 238 17.40 26.45 27.65
CA MET A 238 16.00 26.02 27.58
C MET A 238 15.11 27.17 28.07
N CYS A 239 14.10 27.54 27.29
CA CYS A 239 13.11 28.53 27.70
C CYS A 239 11.96 27.82 28.42
N PHE A 240 11.83 28.03 29.73
CA PHE A 240 10.62 27.64 30.47
C PHE A 240 9.55 28.70 30.24
N VAL A 241 8.54 28.39 29.42
CA VAL A 241 7.36 29.23 29.27
C VAL A 241 6.36 28.84 30.36
N TYR A 242 6.22 29.67 31.38
CA TYR A 242 5.17 29.52 32.39
C TYR A 242 3.85 30.04 31.82
N ILE A 243 3.02 29.14 31.28
CA ILE A 243 1.62 29.46 30.99
C ILE A 243 0.85 29.39 32.31
N TRP A 244 0.57 30.56 32.89
CA TRP A 244 -0.40 30.69 33.96
C TRP A 244 -1.79 30.59 33.36
N MET A 245 -2.37 29.40 33.41
CA MET A 245 -3.76 29.20 33.03
C MET A 245 -4.63 29.61 34.22
N TRP A 246 -5.10 30.86 34.22
CA TRP A 246 -6.18 31.31 35.08
C TRP A 246 -7.47 30.65 34.62
N PHE A 247 -7.98 29.72 35.43
CA PHE A 247 -9.29 29.11 35.23
C PHE A 247 -10.34 30.05 35.85
N GLN A 248 -11.28 30.54 35.03
CA GLN A 248 -12.48 31.25 35.48
C GLN A 248 -13.71 30.47 35.01
#